data_AF-A0A7C0UV52-F1
#
_entry.id   AF-A0A7C0UV52-F1
#
_cell.length_a   1.000
_cell.length_b   1.000
_cell.length_c   1.000
_cell.angle_alpha   90.00
_cell.angle_beta   90.00
_cell.angle_gamma   90.00
#
_symmetry.space_group_name_H-M   'P 1'
#
loop_
_entity.id
_entity.type
_entity.pdbx_description
1 polymer ?
#
loop_
_entity_poly.entity_id
_entity_poly.type
_entity_poly.pdbx_seq_one_letter_code
_entity_poly.pdbx_strand_id
1 'polypeptide(L)' 'FLLPDLTFFLRVSPKICIQRIKETRFEVTLFEKEDVLKKVWQNYEELARRFENVYIIDGEKPIGRVACQIKKLVSKVL' A
#
# COMPACT_ATOMS: atom_id res chain seq x y z
N PHE A 1 -21.80 2.64 -11.04
CA PHE A 1 -20.47 2.21 -10.54
C PHE A 1 -19.99 3.25 -9.56
N LEU A 2 -19.52 2.86 -8.37
CA LEU A 2 -18.97 3.81 -7.40
C LEU A 2 -17.50 4.04 -7.75
N LEU A 3 -17.17 5.25 -8.21
CA LEU A 3 -15.79 5.65 -8.47
C LEU A 3 -15.33 6.56 -7.31
N PRO A 4 -14.27 6.18 -6.57
CA PRO A 4 -13.76 7.03 -5.51
C PRO A 4 -13.10 8.29 -6.07
N ASP A 5 -13.25 9.41 -5.38
CA ASP A 5 -12.56 10.67 -5.73
C ASP A 5 -11.03 10.55 -5.55
N LEU A 6 -10.61 9.78 -4.55
CA LEU A 6 -9.21 9.59 -4.18
C LEU A 6 -8.96 8.14 -3.75
N THR A 7 -7.93 7.52 -4.31
CA THR A 7 -7.42 6.21 -3.89
C THR A 7 -5.94 6.30 -3.60
N PHE A 8 -5.47 5.68 -2.51
CA PHE A 8 -4.06 5.68 -2.15
C PHE A 8 -3.51 4.26 -2.23
N PHE A 9 -2.46 4.07 -3.04
CA PHE A 9 -1.70 2.83 -3.06
C PHE A 9 -0.44 2.99 -2.20
N LEU A 10 -0.43 2.33 -1.04
CA LEU A 10 0.75 2.31 -0.17
C LEU A 10 1.76 1.29 -0.70
N ARG A 11 2.76 1.79 -1.43
CA ARG A 11 3.83 0.97 -1.99
C ARG A 11 4.79 0.57 -0.87
N VAL A 12 4.70 -0.69 -0.45
CA VAL A 12 5.56 -1.31 0.56
C VAL A 12 6.03 -2.66 0.03
N SER A 13 7.32 -2.94 0.10
CA SER A 13 7.84 -4.23 -0.35
C SER A 13 7.21 -5.41 0.42
N PRO A 14 6.92 -6.56 -0.23
CA PRO A 14 6.36 -7.74 0.44
C PRO A 14 7.15 -8.16 1.68
N LYS A 15 8.49 -8.06 1.62
CA LYS A 15 9.39 -8.36 2.75
C LYS A 15 9.09 -7.51 3.98
N ILE A 16 8.92 -6.20 3.82
CA ILE A 16 8.59 -5.28 4.93
C ILE A 16 7.18 -5.57 5.45
N CYS A 17 6.22 -5.86 4.57
CA CYS A 17 4.88 -6.26 4.99
C CYS A 17 4.90 -7.51 5.87
N ILE A 18 5.64 -8.55 5.47
CA ILE A 18 5.80 -9.78 6.27
C ILE A 18 6.44 -9.48 7.62
N GLN A 19 7.47 -8.62 7.66
CA GLN A 19 8.10 -8.21 8.91
C GLN A 19 7.09 -7.52 9.85
N ARG A 20 6.31 -6.54 9.34
CA ARG A 20 5.29 -5.84 10.14
C ARG A 20 4.19 -6.76 10.67
N ILE A 21 3.81 -7.78 9.91
CA ILE A 21 2.80 -8.76 10.34
C ILE A 21 3.35 -9.66 11.46
N LYS A 22 4.62 -10.10 11.35
CA LYS A 22 5.33 -10.79 12.45
C LYS A 22 5.42 -9.91 13.70
N GLU A 23 5.59 -8.61 13.49
CA GLU A 23 5.46 -7.50 14.47
C GLU A 23 4.26 -7.64 15.42
N THR A 24 3.12 -8.05 14.87
CA THR A 24 1.79 -7.79 15.45
C THR A 24 0.95 -9.05 15.66
N ARG A 25 1.32 -10.20 15.07
CA ARG A 25 0.57 -11.46 15.18
C ARG A 25 1.52 -12.64 15.47
N PHE A 26 1.21 -13.42 16.50
CA PHE A 26 2.01 -14.59 16.92
C PHE A 26 1.87 -15.79 15.96
N GLU A 27 0.71 -15.95 15.31
CA GLU A 27 0.48 -17.01 14.33
C GLU A 27 0.56 -16.44 12.92
N VAL A 28 1.74 -16.53 12.33
CA VAL A 28 1.92 -16.23 10.90
C VAL A 28 1.51 -17.47 10.11
N THR A 29 0.20 -17.63 9.96
CA THR A 29 -0.40 -18.56 8.99
C THR A 29 -0.39 -17.98 7.57
N LEU A 30 0.52 -17.04 7.25
CA LEU A 30 0.82 -16.58 5.87
C LEU A 30 1.57 -17.68 5.09
N PHE A 31 1.03 -18.88 5.16
CA PHE A 31 1.48 -20.07 4.50
C PHE A 31 1.60 -19.78 3.00
N GLU A 32 2.85 -19.91 2.55
CA GLU A 32 3.21 -20.49 1.25
C GLU A 32 3.17 -19.60 0.00
N LYS A 33 3.96 -18.50 0.02
CA LYS A 33 5.03 -18.17 -0.96
C LYS A 33 5.21 -16.66 -1.08
N GLU A 34 6.36 -16.15 -0.65
CA GLU A 34 6.82 -14.77 -0.95
C GLU A 34 6.64 -14.44 -2.44
N ASP A 35 6.83 -15.43 -3.31
CA ASP A 35 6.60 -15.32 -4.75
C ASP A 35 5.16 -14.95 -5.13
N VAL A 36 4.16 -15.48 -4.43
CA VAL A 36 2.74 -15.14 -4.66
C VAL A 36 2.49 -13.71 -4.24
N LEU A 37 2.98 -13.31 -3.07
CA LEU A 37 2.87 -11.93 -2.59
C LEU A 37 3.57 -10.94 -3.53
N LYS A 38 4.72 -11.32 -4.09
CA LYS A 38 5.44 -10.51 -5.08
C LYS A 38 4.62 -10.32 -6.36
N LYS A 39 4.00 -11.40 -6.88
CA LYS A 39 3.12 -11.31 -8.06
C LYS A 39 1.88 -10.44 -7.79
N VAL A 40 1.24 -10.63 -6.65
CA VAL A 40 0.09 -9.80 -6.23
C VAL A 40 0.50 -8.34 -6.11
N TRP A 41 1.63 -8.06 -5.47
CA TRP A 41 2.17 -6.71 -5.32
C TRP A 41 2.46 -6.04 -6.66
N GLN A 42 3.05 -6.77 -7.62
CA GLN A 42 3.30 -6.28 -8.98
C GLN A 42 1.99 -5.93 -9.70
N ASN A 43 0.96 -6.77 -9.59
CA ASN A 43 -0.34 -6.50 -10.20
C ASN A 43 -0.99 -5.24 -9.62
N TYR A 44 -0.93 -5.04 -8.31
CA TYR A 44 -1.45 -3.81 -7.68
C TYR A 44 -0.62 -2.58 -8.05
N GLU A 45 0.71 -2.70 -8.17
CA GLU A 45 1.56 -1.60 -8.62
C GLU A 45 1.24 -1.20 -10.06
N GLU A 46 1.04 -2.18 -10.95
CA GLU A 46 0.64 -1.93 -12.33
C GLU A 46 -0.76 -1.32 -12.39
N LEU A 47 -1.71 -1.87 -11.63
CA LEU A 47 -3.08 -1.36 -11.55
C LEU A 47 -3.10 0.10 -11.09
N ALA A 48 -2.32 0.45 -10.05
CA ALA A 48 -2.25 1.80 -9.52
C ALA A 48 -1.76 2.83 -10.56
N ARG A 49 -0.94 2.42 -11.54
CA ARG A 49 -0.47 3.30 -12.61
C ARG A 49 -1.48 3.50 -13.73
N ARG A 50 -2.52 2.67 -13.80
CA ARG A 50 -3.55 2.72 -14.86
C ARG A 50 -4.69 3.69 -14.55
N PHE A 51 -4.79 4.18 -13.31
CA PHE A 51 -5.88 5.05 -12.86
C PHE A 51 -5.33 6.39 -12.40
N GLU A 52 -5.92 7.49 -12.91
CA GLU A 52 -5.49 8.85 -12.58
C GLU A 52 -5.82 9.27 -11.14
N ASN A 53 -6.89 8.71 -10.57
CA ASN A 53 -7.32 8.96 -9.19
C ASN A 53 -6.59 8.10 -8.15
N VAL A 54 -5.58 7.32 -8.55
CA VAL A 54 -4.75 6.51 -7.65
C VAL A 54 -3.40 7.18 -7.42
N TYR A 55 -3.14 7.53 -6.16
CA TYR A 55 -1.89 8.14 -5.73
C TYR A 55 -0.98 7.10 -5.10
N ILE A 56 0.19 6.88 -5.71
CA ILE A 56 1.21 5.97 -5.19
C ILE A 56 2.00 6.69 -4.09
N ILE A 57 1.96 6.13 -2.89
CA ILE A 57 2.65 6.67 -1.70
C ILE A 57 3.66 5.65 -1.22
N ASP A 58 4.87 6.11 -0.94
CA ASP A 58 5.91 5.28 -0.33
C ASP A 58 5.55 4.98 1.13
N GLY A 59 5.08 3.75 1.38
CA GLY A 59 4.66 3.28 2.69
C GLY A 59 5.79 2.67 3.53
N GLU A 60 7.03 2.66 3.03
CA GLU A 60 8.21 2.22 3.79
C GLU A 60 8.72 3.33 4.72
N LYS A 61 8.31 4.58 4.46
CA LYS A 61 8.59 5.73 5.32
C LYS A 61 7.88 5.62 6.69
N PRO A 62 8.37 6.36 7.70
CA PRO A 62 7.69 6.45 9.00
C PRO A 62 6.23 6.92 8.86
N ILE A 63 5.35 6.36 9.69
CA ILE A 63 3.90 6.61 9.67
C ILE A 63 3.58 8.11 9.65
N GLY A 64 4.28 8.93 10.44
CA GLY A 64 4.06 10.38 10.47
C GLY A 64 4.32 11.08 9.13
N ARG A 65 5.31 10.61 8.35
CA ARG A 65 5.61 11.16 7.02
C ARG A 65 4.56 10.75 6.00
N VAL A 66 4.15 9.48 6.03
CA VAL A 66 3.07 8.94 5.17
C VAL A 66 1.76 9.67 5.45
N ALA A 67 1.38 9.80 6.71
CA ALA A 67 0.16 10.50 7.13
C ALA A 67 0.16 11.98 6.72
N CYS A 68 1.31 12.67 6.88
CA CYS A 68 1.45 14.05 6.42
C CYS A 68 1.27 14.17 4.90
N GLN A 69 1.83 13.23 4.12
CA GLN A 69 1.66 13.20 2.67
C GLN A 69 0.19 12.96 2.27
N ILE A 70 -0.49 12.00 2.90
CA ILE A 70 -1.91 11.73 2.64
C ILE A 70 -2.76 12.97 2.94
N LYS A 71 -2.58 13.59 4.13
CA LYS A 71 -3.33 14.79 4.51
C LYS A 71 -3.17 15.93 3.50
N LYS A 72 -1.95 16.13 2.98
CA LYS A 72 -1.67 17.14 1.94
C LYS A 72 -2.33 16.84 0.60
N LEU A 73 -2.56 15.57 0.26
CA LEU A 73 -3.26 15.19 -0.96
C LEU A 73 -4.77 15.37 -0.78
N VAL A 74 -5.31 14.96 0.36
CA VAL A 74 -6.72 15.12 0.70
C VAL A 74 -7.11 16.60 0.72
N SER A 75 -6.30 17.48 1.32
CA SER A 75 -6.56 18.93 1.40
C SER A 75 -6.49 19.68 0.07
N LYS A 76 -6.12 19.00 -1.03
CA LYS A 76 -6.17 19.59 -2.38
C LYS A 76 -7.49 19.30 -3.08
N VAL A 77 -8.26 18.34 -2.56
CA VAL A 77 -9.51 17.85 -3.15
C VAL A 77 -10.71 18.29 -2.31
N LEU A 78 -10.55 18.32 -0.99
CA LEU A 78 -11.50 18.90 -0.02
C LEU A 78 -11.06 20.31 0.36
#